data_AF-A0A937VN96-F1
#
_entry.id   AF-A0A937VN96-F1
#
_cell.length_a   1.000
_cell.length_b   1.000
_cell.length_c   1.000
_cell.angle_alpha   90.00
_cell.angle_beta   90.00
_cell.angle_gamma   90.00
#
_symmetry.space_group_name_H-M   'P 1'
#
loop_
_entity.id
_entity.type
_entity.pdbx_description
1 polymer ?
#
loop_
_entity_poly.entity_id
_entity_poly.type
_entity_poly.pdbx_seq_one_letter_code
_entity_poly.pdbx_strand_id
1 'polypeptide(L)'
;LTLGTFHAICARILRRDGKAIGLDSHFVIYDDEDQLSLIKQCLQELDLDPKQYSPRAIQSAIDFAKSQLLSPIDYAEQARSYFEEIVHRVYERYQHHLTQSQGLDFDDLLMKTVQLFDKHPEILQKYQDRYLHILVDEFQDTNTTQYALVKQLAGKHRNICVVGDPDQSIYSWRFADIRNILSFEKDFPDAKVALLEQNYRSTKSILGVASYIISANSQRKPKDLWTKNEDGVPVSVIATYSEGEESQFVISEIEKLARDGIAPGGCAVMYRVNAQSRALEEAFMRYGVPYRLVGGTRFYQRREIKDVIAYLRLVYNPNDNISLSRIINVPVRGIGQRTLGELSAYAKDQDLPLYQALKKVAEKKGPPLTPRASYALTSFLGIIDELIAKRQDLALTTLLDELLERTGYQEYIQKEEDGEDRWENILELYTVAREYDDLDPDEALAAFLEKVSLVSDIDEL
;
A
#
# COMPACT_ATOMS: atom_id res chain seq x y z
N LEU A 1 -21.33 -8.25 10.59
CA LEU A 1 -20.24 -8.88 9.82
C LEU A 1 -19.19 -7.81 9.53
N THR A 2 -17.90 -8.11 9.69
CA THR A 2 -16.80 -7.22 9.29
C THR A 2 -15.97 -7.97 8.26
N LEU A 3 -15.80 -7.38 7.08
CA LEU A 3 -14.99 -7.91 6.00
C LEU A 3 -13.96 -6.86 5.62
N GLY A 4 -12.72 -7.28 5.37
CA GLY A 4 -11.62 -6.40 5.01
C GLY A 4 -10.29 -7.13 5.07
N THR A 5 -9.26 -6.56 4.46
CA THR A 5 -7.88 -7.04 4.58
C THR A 5 -7.35 -6.80 5.99
N PHE A 6 -6.22 -7.44 6.33
CA PHE A 6 -5.52 -7.18 7.58
C PHE A 6 -5.25 -5.68 7.81
N HIS A 7 -4.68 -5.01 6.83
CA HIS A 7 -4.37 -3.58 6.91
C HIS A 7 -5.61 -2.71 7.12
N ALA A 8 -6.70 -2.96 6.39
CA ALA A 8 -7.95 -2.19 6.53
C ALA A 8 -8.58 -2.37 7.92
N ILE A 9 -8.57 -3.59 8.46
CA ILE A 9 -9.11 -3.86 9.79
C ILE A 9 -8.23 -3.17 10.86
N CYS A 10 -6.91 -3.27 10.74
CA CYS A 10 -5.97 -2.61 11.65
C CYS A 10 -6.07 -1.09 11.60
N ALA A 11 -6.13 -0.49 10.41
CA ALA A 11 -6.32 0.96 10.26
C ALA A 11 -7.59 1.43 10.99
N ARG A 12 -8.71 0.72 10.83
CA ARG A 12 -9.96 1.01 11.53
C ARG A 12 -9.86 0.86 13.05
N ILE A 13 -9.12 -0.13 13.54
CA ILE A 13 -8.86 -0.32 14.97
C ILE A 13 -8.04 0.86 15.52
N LEU A 14 -6.93 1.20 14.86
CA LEU A 14 -6.03 2.27 15.28
C LEU A 14 -6.69 3.65 15.21
N ARG A 15 -7.51 3.94 14.20
CA ARG A 15 -8.26 5.20 14.13
C ARG A 15 -9.24 5.34 15.31
N ARG A 16 -9.81 4.24 15.79
CA ARG A 16 -10.80 4.26 16.88
C ARG A 16 -10.16 4.27 18.28
N ASP A 17 -9.14 3.45 18.48
CA ASP A 17 -8.63 3.11 19.81
C ASP A 17 -7.10 3.35 19.93
N GLY A 18 -6.42 3.76 18.85
CA GLY A 18 -4.97 4.01 18.80
C GLY A 18 -4.49 5.17 19.66
N LYS A 19 -5.38 6.08 20.08
CA LYS A 19 -5.06 7.14 21.05
C LYS A 19 -4.49 6.58 22.36
N ALA A 20 -4.88 5.36 22.75
CA ALA A 20 -4.35 4.69 23.94
C ALA A 20 -2.82 4.49 23.87
N ILE A 21 -2.27 4.32 22.67
CA ILE A 21 -0.82 4.21 22.44
C ILE A 21 -0.20 5.49 21.86
N GLY A 22 -0.90 6.63 21.99
CA GLY A 22 -0.41 7.94 21.55
C GLY A 22 -0.52 8.20 20.05
N LEU A 23 -1.29 7.40 19.31
CA LEU A 23 -1.56 7.66 17.89
C LEU A 23 -2.74 8.61 17.72
N ASP A 24 -2.59 9.55 16.80
CA ASP A 24 -3.67 10.42 16.36
C ASP A 24 -4.67 9.64 15.49
N SER A 25 -5.95 9.98 15.53
CA SER A 25 -6.96 9.32 14.67
C SER A 25 -6.81 9.69 13.19
N HIS A 26 -6.14 10.80 12.91
CA HIS A 26 -5.95 11.37 11.57
C HIS A 26 -4.60 11.01 10.95
N PHE A 27 -3.99 9.88 11.37
CA PHE A 27 -2.72 9.47 10.77
C PHE A 27 -2.86 9.21 9.26
N VAL A 28 -1.78 9.49 8.53
CA VAL A 28 -1.69 9.21 7.09
C VAL A 28 -0.99 7.88 6.87
N ILE A 29 -1.44 7.12 5.88
CA ILE A 29 -0.82 5.85 5.50
C ILE A 29 0.16 6.11 4.36
N TYR A 30 1.43 5.76 4.57
CA TYR A 30 2.51 5.96 3.59
C TYR A 30 2.60 4.77 2.65
N ASP A 31 2.66 5.04 1.34
CA ASP A 31 2.92 4.03 0.31
C ASP A 31 4.42 3.74 0.14
N ASP A 32 4.80 2.75 -0.68
CA ASP A 32 6.21 2.39 -0.87
C ASP A 32 7.08 3.55 -1.37
N GLU A 33 6.54 4.48 -2.16
CA GLU A 33 7.28 5.64 -2.65
C GLU A 33 7.45 6.71 -1.56
N ASP A 34 6.43 6.92 -0.73
CA ASP A 34 6.48 7.80 0.43
C ASP A 34 7.54 7.29 1.42
N GLN A 35 7.52 5.98 1.71
CA GLN A 35 8.52 5.32 2.55
C GLN A 35 9.93 5.47 1.97
N LEU A 36 10.10 5.19 0.67
CA LEU A 36 11.39 5.32 -0.01
C LEU A 36 11.92 6.76 0.02
N SER A 37 11.04 7.74 -0.10
CA SER A 37 11.38 9.17 -0.03
C SER A 37 11.84 9.54 1.38
N LEU A 38 11.15 9.04 2.41
CA LEU A 38 11.52 9.26 3.81
C LEU A 38 12.85 8.59 4.17
N ILE A 39 13.10 7.37 3.67
CA ILE A 39 14.38 6.66 3.86
C ILE A 39 15.54 7.44 3.22
N LYS A 40 15.35 7.98 2.02
CA LYS A 40 16.37 8.83 1.37
C LYS A 40 16.68 10.08 2.20
N GLN A 41 15.66 10.71 2.79
CA GLN A 41 15.86 11.82 3.71
C GLN A 41 16.68 11.38 4.94
N CYS A 42 16.34 10.24 5.55
CA CYS A 42 17.08 9.71 6.70
C CYS A 42 18.55 9.44 6.36
N LEU A 43 18.84 8.89 5.18
CA LEU A 43 20.21 8.66 4.72
C LEU A 43 20.99 9.97 4.59
N GLN A 44 20.39 11.01 4.00
CA GLN A 44 21.02 12.33 3.90
C GLN A 44 21.28 12.94 5.28
N GLU A 45 20.36 12.79 6.22
CA GLU A 45 20.52 13.31 7.59
C GLU A 45 21.60 12.60 8.40
N LEU A 46 21.86 11.33 8.11
CA LEU A 46 22.88 10.49 8.75
C LEU A 46 24.23 10.54 8.02
N ASP A 47 24.36 11.35 6.97
CA ASP A 47 25.55 11.47 6.11
C ASP A 47 25.96 10.12 5.48
N LEU A 48 24.96 9.35 5.01
CA LEU A 48 25.13 8.05 4.37
C LEU A 48 24.88 8.14 2.86
N ASP A 49 25.79 7.60 2.05
CA ASP A 49 25.67 7.61 0.59
C ASP A 49 24.60 6.60 0.09
N PRO A 50 23.52 7.04 -0.58
CA PRO A 50 22.51 6.15 -1.15
C PRO A 50 23.02 5.21 -2.24
N LYS A 51 24.19 5.49 -2.84
CA LYS A 51 24.85 4.59 -3.79
C LYS A 51 25.54 3.42 -3.10
N GLN A 52 26.03 3.63 -1.89
CA GLN A 52 26.63 2.59 -1.07
C GLN A 52 25.55 1.77 -0.35
N TYR A 53 24.52 2.45 0.17
CA TYR A 53 23.41 1.82 0.87
C TYR A 53 22.10 2.07 0.11
N SER A 54 21.68 1.07 -0.65
CA SER A 54 20.46 1.15 -1.46
C SER A 54 19.24 1.45 -0.57
N PRO A 55 18.51 2.56 -0.80
CA PRO A 55 17.32 2.89 -0.02
C PRO A 55 16.25 1.78 -0.06
N ARG A 56 16.09 1.09 -1.20
CA ARG A 56 15.16 -0.05 -1.34
C ARG A 56 15.59 -1.27 -0.52
N ALA A 57 16.89 -1.52 -0.41
CA ALA A 57 17.39 -2.62 0.40
C ALA A 57 17.17 -2.35 1.90
N ILE A 58 17.33 -1.09 2.31
CA ILE A 58 17.04 -0.67 3.69
C ILE A 58 15.54 -0.75 3.98
N GLN A 59 14.68 -0.27 3.06
CA GLN A 59 13.23 -0.39 3.16
C GLN A 59 12.82 -1.84 3.41
N SER A 60 13.22 -2.75 2.51
CA SER A 60 12.92 -4.18 2.63
C SER A 60 13.41 -4.79 3.96
N ALA A 61 14.54 -4.33 4.49
CA ALA A 61 15.04 -4.79 5.79
C ALA A 61 14.21 -4.26 6.97
N ILE A 62 13.69 -3.03 6.88
CA ILE A 62 12.76 -2.44 7.86
C ILE A 62 11.41 -3.16 7.81
N ASP A 63 10.85 -3.37 6.62
CA ASP A 63 9.60 -4.10 6.40
C ASP A 63 9.70 -5.51 6.98
N PHE A 64 10.83 -6.20 6.72
CA PHE A 64 11.11 -7.50 7.32
C PHE A 64 11.11 -7.44 8.84
N ALA A 65 11.81 -6.47 9.44
CA ALA A 65 11.86 -6.30 10.89
C ALA A 65 10.44 -6.13 11.49
N LYS A 66 9.62 -5.26 10.89
CA LYS A 66 8.24 -5.03 11.33
C LYS A 66 7.33 -6.24 11.12
N SER A 67 7.52 -7.01 10.04
CA SER A 67 6.82 -8.29 9.80
C SER A 67 7.10 -9.36 10.86
N GLN A 68 8.19 -9.19 11.62
CA GLN A 68 8.63 -10.04 12.74
C GLN A 68 8.40 -9.37 14.10
N LEU A 69 7.63 -8.28 14.18
CA LEU A 69 7.36 -7.50 15.40
C LEU A 69 8.61 -6.88 16.06
N LEU A 70 9.70 -6.67 15.32
CA LEU A 70 10.93 -6.11 15.85
C LEU A 70 10.88 -4.58 15.82
N SER A 71 10.97 -3.94 16.98
CA SER A 71 11.17 -2.50 17.08
C SER A 71 12.62 -2.12 16.70
N PRO A 72 12.93 -0.82 16.50
CA PRO A 72 14.31 -0.39 16.26
C PRO A 72 15.27 -0.89 17.36
N ILE A 73 14.81 -0.92 18.62
CA ILE A 73 15.59 -1.40 19.76
C ILE A 73 15.84 -2.91 19.64
N ASP A 74 14.79 -3.70 19.36
CA ASP A 74 14.92 -5.16 19.23
C ASP A 74 15.80 -5.55 18.04
N TYR A 75 15.71 -4.77 16.95
CA TYR A 75 16.53 -4.96 15.76
C TYR A 75 18.02 -4.70 16.06
N ALA A 76 18.32 -3.68 16.87
CA ALA A 76 19.69 -3.36 17.29
C ALA A 76 20.35 -4.52 18.06
N GLU A 77 19.60 -5.21 18.93
CA GLU A 77 20.11 -6.35 19.69
C GLU A 77 20.44 -7.57 18.82
N GLN A 78 19.77 -7.68 17.67
CA GLN A 78 19.94 -8.78 16.73
C GLN A 78 20.95 -8.49 15.63
N ALA A 79 21.29 -7.22 15.37
CA ALA A 79 22.24 -6.81 14.34
C ALA A 79 23.61 -7.49 14.52
N ARG A 80 24.06 -8.21 13.48
CA ARG A 80 25.33 -8.94 13.44
C ARG A 80 26.30 -8.40 12.39
N SER A 81 25.81 -7.64 11.42
CA SER A 81 26.59 -7.09 10.32
C SER A 81 26.62 -5.57 10.33
N TYR A 82 27.62 -5.01 9.66
CA TYR A 82 27.71 -3.56 9.48
C TYR A 82 26.51 -3.00 8.69
N PHE A 83 25.98 -3.75 7.74
CA PHE A 83 24.76 -3.34 7.04
C PHE A 83 23.55 -3.27 7.99
N GLU A 84 23.36 -4.25 8.87
CA GLU A 84 22.28 -4.24 9.87
C GLU A 84 22.44 -3.08 10.88
N GLU A 85 23.67 -2.70 11.25
CA GLU A 85 23.91 -1.51 12.08
C GLU A 85 23.45 -0.22 11.39
N ILE A 86 23.73 -0.10 10.08
CA ILE A 86 23.25 1.01 9.26
C ILE A 86 21.72 0.99 9.15
N VAL A 87 21.12 -0.19 8.90
CA VAL A 87 19.66 -0.35 8.87
C VAL A 87 19.04 0.08 10.20
N HIS A 88 19.62 -0.32 11.34
CA HIS A 88 19.16 0.10 12.66
C HIS A 88 19.13 1.63 12.79
N ARG A 89 20.24 2.31 12.47
CA ARG A 89 20.34 3.78 12.56
C ARG A 89 19.32 4.48 11.66
N VAL A 90 19.13 3.96 10.45
CA VAL A 90 18.12 4.49 9.52
C VAL A 90 16.71 4.19 10.03
N TYR A 91 16.46 3.00 10.57
CA TYR A 91 15.15 2.59 11.09
C TYR A 91 14.72 3.44 12.28
N GLU A 92 15.61 3.70 13.23
CA GLU A 92 15.34 4.60 14.36
C GLU A 92 14.94 6.00 13.89
N ARG A 93 15.73 6.58 12.97
CA ARG A 93 15.44 7.90 12.40
C ARG A 93 14.15 7.92 11.59
N TYR A 94 13.92 6.89 10.80
CA TYR A 94 12.71 6.70 10.00
C TYR A 94 11.46 6.65 10.86
N GLN A 95 11.47 5.85 11.93
CA GLN A 95 10.34 5.74 12.84
C GLN A 95 10.09 7.03 13.63
N HIS A 96 11.15 7.78 13.97
CA HIS A 96 11.03 9.12 14.55
C HIS A 96 10.29 10.07 13.61
N HIS A 97 10.69 10.14 12.34
CA HIS A 97 10.04 11.01 11.35
C HIS A 97 8.59 10.61 11.07
N LEU A 98 8.28 9.31 10.98
CA LEU A 98 6.90 8.83 10.87
C LEU A 98 6.05 9.31 12.05
N THR A 99 6.57 9.15 13.27
CA THR A 99 5.88 9.56 14.49
C THR A 99 5.63 11.08 14.51
N GLN A 100 6.65 11.87 14.16
CA GLN A 100 6.50 13.34 14.07
C GLN A 100 5.50 13.76 12.99
N SER A 101 5.45 13.03 11.88
CA SER A 101 4.52 13.32 10.79
C SER A 101 3.11 12.81 11.05
N GLN A 102 2.87 12.15 12.20
CA GLN A 102 1.65 11.37 12.46
C GLN A 102 1.34 10.43 11.28
N GLY A 103 2.37 9.78 10.73
CA GLY A 103 2.27 8.82 9.64
C GLY A 103 2.48 7.39 10.13
N LEU A 104 1.87 6.44 9.44
CA LEU A 104 2.13 5.00 9.58
C LEU A 104 2.38 4.42 8.19
N ASP A 105 3.30 3.47 8.06
CA ASP A 105 3.35 2.60 6.89
C ASP A 105 2.45 1.37 7.08
N PHE A 106 2.37 0.51 6.06
CA PHE A 106 1.52 -0.68 6.08
C PHE A 106 1.88 -1.65 7.21
N ASP A 107 3.17 -1.91 7.41
CA ASP A 107 3.62 -2.81 8.45
C ASP A 107 3.37 -2.24 9.86
N ASP A 108 3.47 -0.92 10.04
CA ASP A 108 3.08 -0.23 11.26
C ASP A 108 1.60 -0.43 11.58
N LEU A 109 0.69 -0.47 10.61
CA LEU A 109 -0.73 -0.74 10.89
C LEU A 109 -0.88 -2.07 11.65
N LEU A 110 -0.16 -3.10 11.23
CA LEU A 110 -0.22 -4.42 11.85
C LEU A 110 0.51 -4.41 13.20
N MET A 111 1.76 -3.97 13.21
CA MET A 111 2.62 -3.98 14.39
C MET A 111 2.07 -3.11 15.53
N LYS A 112 1.57 -1.90 15.22
CA LYS A 112 0.94 -1.00 16.22
C LYS A 112 -0.36 -1.57 16.76
N THR A 113 -1.13 -2.30 15.95
CA THR A 113 -2.37 -2.95 16.44
C THR A 113 -2.04 -4.07 17.43
N VAL A 114 -1.02 -4.89 17.13
CA VAL A 114 -0.52 -5.91 18.09
C VAL A 114 -0.04 -5.23 19.38
N GLN A 115 0.73 -4.15 19.28
CA GLN A 115 1.20 -3.37 20.44
C GLN A 115 0.05 -2.74 21.25
N LEU A 116 -0.99 -2.23 20.58
CA LEU A 116 -2.19 -1.70 21.23
C LEU A 116 -2.83 -2.79 22.10
N PHE A 117 -3.00 -3.99 21.55
CA PHE A 117 -3.61 -5.10 22.28
C PHE A 117 -2.74 -5.64 23.41
N ASP A 118 -1.42 -5.66 23.25
CA ASP A 118 -0.50 -6.06 24.33
C ASP A 118 -0.47 -5.05 25.49
N LYS A 119 -0.46 -3.75 25.18
CA LYS A 119 -0.40 -2.68 26.20
C LYS A 119 -1.75 -2.40 26.85
N HIS A 120 -2.84 -2.64 26.13
CA HIS A 120 -4.21 -2.36 26.56
C HIS A 120 -5.11 -3.60 26.40
N PRO A 121 -4.98 -4.60 27.28
CA PRO A 121 -5.80 -5.81 27.24
C PRO A 121 -7.31 -5.54 27.30
N GLU A 122 -7.73 -4.44 27.93
CA GLU A 122 -9.13 -3.98 27.97
C GLU A 122 -9.67 -3.62 26.58
N ILE A 123 -8.82 -3.06 25.71
CA ILE A 123 -9.18 -2.76 24.32
C ILE A 123 -9.24 -4.06 23.52
N LEU A 124 -8.26 -4.96 23.69
CA LEU A 124 -8.31 -6.29 23.08
C LEU A 124 -9.60 -7.04 23.45
N GLN A 125 -9.97 -7.04 24.73
CA GLN A 125 -11.17 -7.69 25.24
C GLN A 125 -12.43 -7.19 24.52
N LYS A 126 -12.57 -5.88 24.30
CA LYS A 126 -13.68 -5.28 23.53
C LYS A 126 -13.78 -5.86 22.11
N TYR A 127 -12.65 -6.11 21.44
CA TYR A 127 -12.65 -6.71 20.10
C TYR A 127 -12.89 -8.22 20.13
N GLN A 128 -12.35 -8.93 21.12
CA GLN A 128 -12.64 -10.34 21.34
C GLN A 128 -14.13 -10.58 21.62
N ASP A 129 -14.77 -9.71 22.42
CA ASP A 129 -16.21 -9.75 22.68
C ASP A 129 -17.05 -9.46 21.43
N ARG A 130 -16.54 -8.59 20.55
CA ARG A 130 -17.21 -8.25 19.30
C ARG A 130 -17.07 -9.34 18.24
N TYR A 131 -15.89 -9.93 18.12
CA TYR A 131 -15.54 -10.89 17.08
C TYR A 131 -15.58 -12.31 17.62
N LEU A 132 -16.81 -12.81 17.80
CA LEU A 132 -17.04 -14.17 18.28
C LEU A 132 -16.52 -15.25 17.32
N HIS A 133 -16.49 -14.99 16.02
CA HIS A 133 -15.99 -15.90 14.99
C HIS A 133 -15.03 -15.15 14.07
N ILE A 134 -13.85 -15.73 13.84
CA ILE A 134 -12.80 -15.15 13.00
C ILE A 134 -12.56 -16.11 11.85
N LEU A 135 -12.65 -15.58 10.62
CA LEU A 135 -12.36 -16.31 9.39
C LEU A 135 -11.18 -15.62 8.72
N VAL A 136 -10.15 -16.38 8.39
CA VAL A 136 -8.95 -15.89 7.68
C VAL A 136 -8.77 -16.74 6.43
N ASP A 137 -8.76 -16.08 5.28
CA ASP A 137 -8.48 -16.70 3.98
C ASP A 137 -7.00 -16.53 3.60
N GLU A 138 -6.51 -17.31 2.64
CA GLU A 138 -5.12 -17.30 2.15
C GLU A 138 -4.07 -17.37 3.28
N PHE A 139 -4.32 -18.21 4.28
CA PHE A 139 -3.53 -18.24 5.52
C PHE A 139 -2.06 -18.66 5.31
N GLN A 140 -1.75 -19.33 4.20
CA GLN A 140 -0.36 -19.68 3.84
C GLN A 140 0.52 -18.45 3.60
N ASP A 141 -0.07 -17.32 3.21
CA ASP A 141 0.66 -16.10 2.88
C ASP A 141 0.80 -15.14 4.07
N THR A 142 0.45 -15.59 5.27
CA THR A 142 0.54 -14.77 6.48
C THR A 142 1.97 -14.65 7.00
N ASN A 143 2.36 -13.46 7.44
CA ASN A 143 3.63 -13.23 8.17
C ASN A 143 3.45 -13.38 9.69
N THR A 144 4.55 -13.28 10.46
CA THR A 144 4.56 -13.44 11.92
C THR A 144 3.65 -12.43 12.64
N THR A 145 3.69 -11.17 12.21
CA THR A 145 2.85 -10.10 12.78
C THR A 145 1.35 -10.35 12.54
N GLN A 146 0.96 -10.73 11.32
CA GLN A 146 -0.43 -11.08 11.01
C GLN A 146 -0.88 -12.29 11.83
N TYR A 147 -0.03 -13.31 11.95
CA TYR A 147 -0.32 -14.47 12.77
C TYR A 147 -0.53 -14.11 14.25
N ALA A 148 0.35 -13.28 14.81
CA ALA A 148 0.24 -12.80 16.20
C ALA A 148 -1.07 -12.04 16.45
N LEU A 149 -1.45 -11.15 15.53
CA LEU A 149 -2.71 -10.40 15.58
C LEU A 149 -3.93 -11.33 15.60
N VAL A 150 -3.98 -12.31 14.68
CA VAL A 150 -5.07 -13.29 14.62
C VAL A 150 -5.14 -14.09 15.92
N LYS A 151 -3.99 -14.50 16.45
CA LYS A 151 -3.90 -15.27 17.70
C LYS A 151 -4.39 -14.47 18.91
N GLN A 152 -4.06 -13.17 19.00
CA GLN A 152 -4.60 -12.28 20.03
C GLN A 152 -6.13 -12.17 19.92
N LEU A 153 -6.66 -11.88 18.73
CA LEU A 153 -8.11 -11.73 18.52
C LEU A 153 -8.89 -13.03 18.78
N ALA A 154 -8.33 -14.18 18.40
CA ALA A 154 -8.96 -15.48 18.64
C ALA A 154 -8.77 -15.99 20.07
N GLY A 155 -7.88 -15.39 20.87
CA GLY A 155 -7.42 -15.95 22.14
C GLY A 155 -8.52 -16.23 23.17
N LYS A 156 -9.61 -15.45 23.19
CA LYS A 156 -10.71 -15.60 24.14
C LYS A 156 -11.68 -16.74 23.80
N HIS A 157 -12.18 -16.76 22.56
CA HIS A 157 -13.24 -17.69 22.15
C HIS A 157 -12.71 -18.90 21.39
N ARG A 158 -11.51 -18.83 20.82
CA ARG A 158 -10.88 -19.86 19.97
C ARG A 158 -11.74 -20.32 18.78
N ASN A 159 -12.75 -19.53 18.42
CA ASN A 159 -13.63 -19.75 17.27
C ASN A 159 -12.97 -19.19 16.00
N ILE A 160 -11.85 -19.79 15.61
CA ILE A 160 -11.08 -19.39 14.43
C ILE A 160 -11.20 -20.45 13.35
N CYS A 161 -11.44 -20.01 12.12
CA CYS A 161 -11.38 -20.82 10.92
C CYS A 161 -10.35 -20.19 9.98
N VAL A 162 -9.28 -20.92 9.68
CA VAL A 162 -8.29 -20.50 8.69
C VAL A 162 -8.41 -21.39 7.46
N VAL A 163 -8.34 -20.79 6.28
CA VAL A 163 -8.34 -21.47 4.99
C VAL A 163 -7.05 -21.10 4.28
N GLY A 164 -6.41 -22.08 3.66
CA GLY A 164 -5.20 -21.83 2.89
C GLY A 164 -4.65 -23.10 2.27
N ASP A 165 -3.77 -22.91 1.30
CA ASP A 165 -3.09 -23.98 0.58
C ASP A 165 -1.58 -23.77 0.64
N PRO A 166 -0.82 -24.60 1.40
CA PRO A 166 0.63 -24.48 1.47
C PRO A 166 1.33 -24.56 0.10
N ASP A 167 0.74 -25.27 -0.89
CA ASP A 167 1.31 -25.37 -2.24
C ASP A 167 1.12 -24.08 -3.06
N GLN A 168 0.34 -23.11 -2.58
CA GLN A 168 0.07 -21.82 -3.21
C GLN A 168 0.77 -20.63 -2.53
N SER A 169 1.64 -20.89 -1.55
CA SER A 169 2.43 -19.84 -0.90
C SER A 169 3.44 -19.22 -1.87
N ILE A 170 3.11 -18.06 -2.45
CA ILE A 170 3.95 -17.35 -3.43
C ILE A 170 4.52 -16.01 -2.92
N TYR A 171 4.14 -15.60 -1.71
CA TYR A 171 4.55 -14.31 -1.11
C TYR A 171 5.70 -14.42 -0.10
N SER A 172 6.56 -15.44 -0.19
CA SER A 172 7.71 -15.58 0.72
C SER A 172 8.68 -14.38 0.67
N TRP A 173 8.74 -13.69 -0.46
CA TRP A 173 9.51 -12.46 -0.66
C TRP A 173 8.87 -11.23 0.02
N ARG A 174 7.58 -11.28 0.37
CA ARG A 174 6.89 -10.37 1.31
C ARG A 174 6.81 -10.96 2.72
N PHE A 175 7.76 -11.83 3.07
CA PHE A 175 7.94 -12.37 4.42
C PHE A 175 6.79 -13.25 4.93
N ALA A 176 5.98 -13.80 4.04
CA ALA A 176 5.04 -14.87 4.37
C ALA A 176 5.78 -16.06 4.97
N ASP A 177 5.23 -16.63 6.04
CA ASP A 177 5.79 -17.78 6.74
C ASP A 177 4.85 -18.98 6.64
N ILE A 178 5.17 -19.89 5.72
CA ILE A 178 4.45 -21.16 5.53
C ILE A 178 4.36 -22.00 6.81
N ARG A 179 5.25 -21.77 7.79
CA ARG A 179 5.18 -22.45 9.09
C ARG A 179 3.92 -22.09 9.87
N ASN A 180 3.29 -20.94 9.61
CA ASN A 180 2.04 -20.51 10.26
C ASN A 180 0.91 -21.50 9.99
N ILE A 181 0.66 -21.83 8.72
CA ILE A 181 -0.36 -22.81 8.35
C ILE A 181 0.03 -24.24 8.75
N LEU A 182 1.32 -24.58 8.66
CA LEU A 182 1.81 -25.92 9.02
C LEU A 182 1.78 -26.18 10.53
N SER A 183 1.93 -25.13 11.35
CA SER A 183 2.00 -25.23 12.81
C SER A 183 0.68 -24.88 13.50
N PHE A 184 -0.38 -24.55 12.74
CA PHE A 184 -1.67 -24.17 13.29
C PHE A 184 -2.22 -25.18 14.31
N GLU A 185 -2.09 -26.48 14.03
CA GLU A 185 -2.51 -27.57 14.92
C GLU A 185 -1.72 -27.63 16.25
N LYS A 186 -0.51 -27.05 16.29
CA LYS A 186 0.28 -26.94 17.54
C LYS A 186 -0.24 -25.83 18.45
N ASP A 187 -0.65 -24.71 17.85
CA ASP A 187 -1.20 -23.55 18.57
C ASP A 187 -2.68 -23.73 18.95
N PHE A 188 -3.42 -24.48 18.13
CA PHE A 188 -4.82 -24.88 18.36
C PHE A 188 -4.95 -26.42 18.37
N PRO A 189 -4.60 -27.10 19.48
CA PRO A 189 -4.62 -28.58 19.55
C PRO A 189 -6.02 -29.20 19.39
N ASP A 190 -7.06 -28.40 19.60
CA ASP A 190 -8.48 -28.73 19.42
C ASP A 190 -9.00 -28.44 18.00
N ALA A 191 -8.12 -27.97 17.09
CA ALA A 191 -8.49 -27.67 15.71
C ALA A 191 -8.95 -28.93 14.96
N LYS A 192 -9.99 -28.76 14.15
CA LYS A 192 -10.42 -29.76 13.18
C LYS A 192 -9.84 -29.42 11.82
N VAL A 193 -9.13 -30.36 11.22
CA VAL A 193 -8.59 -30.22 9.87
C VAL A 193 -9.55 -30.87 8.87
N ALA A 194 -9.98 -30.09 7.88
CA ALA A 194 -10.75 -30.59 6.74
C ALA A 194 -9.94 -30.35 5.47
N LEU A 195 -9.64 -31.43 4.72
CA LEU A 195 -8.97 -31.35 3.43
C LEU A 195 -10.03 -31.29 2.33
N LEU A 196 -9.96 -30.24 1.50
CA LEU A 196 -10.86 -30.05 0.37
C LEU A 196 -10.14 -30.49 -0.91
N GLU A 197 -10.27 -31.76 -1.24
CA GLU A 197 -9.51 -32.40 -2.32
C GLU A 197 -10.23 -32.36 -3.68
N GLN A 198 -11.54 -32.13 -3.68
CA GLN A 198 -12.31 -32.05 -4.92
C GLN A 198 -12.14 -30.67 -5.57
N ASN A 199 -11.49 -30.62 -6.73
CA ASN A 199 -11.39 -29.43 -7.57
C ASN A 199 -12.64 -29.29 -8.46
N TYR A 200 -13.27 -28.12 -8.40
CA TYR A 200 -14.46 -27.77 -9.19
C TYR A 200 -14.15 -26.83 -10.37
N ARG A 201 -12.91 -26.35 -10.50
CA ARG A 201 -12.51 -25.30 -11.46
C ARG A 201 -11.94 -25.85 -12.76
N SER A 202 -11.05 -26.83 -12.66
CA SER A 202 -10.18 -27.28 -13.75
C SER A 202 -10.62 -28.64 -14.31
N THR A 203 -10.24 -28.91 -15.56
CA THR A 203 -10.41 -30.23 -16.19
C THR A 203 -9.36 -31.21 -15.67
N LYS A 204 -9.54 -32.51 -15.92
CA LYS A 204 -8.56 -33.51 -15.46
C LYS A 204 -7.19 -33.34 -16.14
N SER A 205 -7.13 -32.89 -17.39
CA SER A 205 -5.86 -32.61 -18.08
C SER A 205 -5.06 -31.52 -17.39
N ILE A 206 -5.71 -30.39 -17.04
CA ILE A 206 -5.06 -29.29 -16.32
C ILE A 206 -4.64 -29.75 -14.92
N LEU A 207 -5.53 -30.46 -14.21
CA LEU A 207 -5.24 -30.94 -12.86
C LEU A 207 -4.10 -31.96 -12.83
N GLY A 208 -4.00 -32.81 -13.84
CA GLY A 208 -2.91 -33.78 -13.99
C GLY A 208 -1.55 -33.09 -14.17
N VAL A 209 -1.49 -32.04 -15.00
CA VAL A 209 -0.27 -31.24 -15.17
C VAL A 209 0.12 -30.53 -13.87
N ALA A 210 -0.84 -29.88 -13.21
CA ALA A 210 -0.58 -29.21 -11.92
C ALA A 210 -0.07 -30.19 -10.85
N SER A 211 -0.70 -31.36 -10.74
CA SER A 211 -0.34 -32.41 -9.78
C SER A 211 1.05 -32.98 -10.06
N TYR A 212 1.40 -33.17 -11.33
CA TYR A 212 2.73 -33.63 -11.73
C TYR A 212 3.80 -32.60 -11.37
N ILE A 213 3.59 -31.32 -11.69
CA ILE A 213 4.55 -30.25 -11.40
C ILE A 213 4.78 -30.12 -9.89
N ILE A 214 3.72 -30.08 -9.09
CA ILE A 214 3.85 -29.89 -7.63
C ILE A 214 4.44 -31.12 -6.91
N SER A 215 4.39 -32.31 -7.53
CA SER A 215 4.94 -33.53 -6.93
C SER A 215 6.46 -33.49 -6.72
N ALA A 216 7.16 -32.59 -7.42
CA ALA A 216 8.59 -32.39 -7.24
C ALA A 216 8.95 -31.69 -5.91
N ASN A 217 8.00 -31.03 -5.24
CA ASN A 217 8.24 -30.32 -3.98
C ASN A 217 8.28 -31.29 -2.79
N SER A 218 9.33 -31.17 -1.96
CA SER A 218 9.58 -32.07 -0.83
C SER A 218 8.93 -31.65 0.49
N GLN A 219 8.68 -30.35 0.70
CA GLN A 219 8.10 -29.80 1.94
C GLN A 219 6.63 -29.42 1.74
N ARG A 220 5.75 -30.43 1.73
CA ARG A 220 4.30 -30.23 1.58
C ARG A 220 3.47 -31.18 2.46
N LYS A 221 2.24 -30.79 2.77
CA LYS A 221 1.24 -31.72 3.30
C LYS A 221 0.71 -32.57 2.14
N PRO A 222 0.70 -33.92 2.25
CA PRO A 222 0.12 -34.75 1.21
C PRO A 222 -1.36 -34.43 1.02
N LYS A 223 -1.77 -34.16 -0.22
CA LYS A 223 -3.16 -33.99 -0.63
C LYS A 223 -3.33 -34.56 -2.03
N ASP A 224 -4.46 -35.20 -2.29
CA ASP A 224 -4.74 -35.81 -3.59
C ASP A 224 -5.89 -35.05 -4.28
N LEU A 225 -5.54 -34.06 -5.11
CA LEU A 225 -6.55 -33.27 -5.80
C LEU A 225 -7.18 -34.07 -6.94
N TRP A 226 -8.52 -34.14 -6.96
CA TRP A 226 -9.29 -34.83 -8.00
C TRP A 226 -10.47 -34.01 -8.49
N THR A 227 -11.03 -34.33 -9.66
CA THR A 227 -12.21 -33.61 -10.19
C THR A 227 -13.22 -34.54 -10.87
N LYS A 228 -14.50 -34.15 -10.83
CA LYS A 228 -15.59 -34.77 -11.61
C LYS A 228 -15.78 -34.13 -12.99
N ASN A 229 -15.01 -33.09 -13.29
CA ASN A 229 -15.06 -32.42 -14.58
C ASN A 229 -14.57 -33.37 -15.69
N GLU A 230 -14.87 -33.01 -16.92
CA GLU A 230 -14.40 -33.72 -18.11
C GLU A 230 -12.87 -33.76 -18.21
N ASP A 231 -12.36 -34.61 -19.11
CA ASP A 231 -10.91 -34.73 -19.31
C ASP A 231 -10.31 -33.41 -19.83
N GLY A 232 -11.08 -32.67 -20.63
CA GLY A 232 -10.68 -31.38 -21.21
C GLY A 232 -9.69 -31.50 -22.35
N VAL A 233 -9.31 -30.35 -22.91
CA VAL A 233 -8.28 -30.27 -23.96
C VAL A 233 -6.89 -30.51 -23.34
N PRO A 234 -5.99 -31.28 -23.98
CA PRO A 234 -4.62 -31.44 -23.52
C PRO A 234 -3.87 -30.09 -23.44
N VAL A 235 -3.07 -29.92 -22.38
CA VAL A 235 -2.21 -28.74 -22.23
C VAL A 235 -1.13 -28.76 -23.32
N SER A 236 -1.04 -27.68 -24.11
CA SER A 236 -0.05 -27.51 -25.16
C SER A 236 1.15 -26.69 -24.68
N VAL A 237 2.33 -27.01 -25.21
CA VAL A 237 3.56 -26.23 -25.02
C VAL A 237 4.08 -25.88 -26.41
N ILE A 238 4.27 -24.59 -26.66
CA ILE A 238 4.71 -24.06 -27.94
C ILE A 238 6.02 -23.31 -27.71
N ALA A 239 7.03 -23.64 -28.52
CA ALA A 239 8.29 -22.91 -28.56
C ALA A 239 8.29 -22.00 -29.78
N THR A 240 8.57 -20.72 -29.57
CA THR A 240 8.67 -19.70 -30.61
C THR A 240 10.11 -19.20 -30.72
N TYR A 241 10.45 -18.56 -31.84
CA TYR A 241 11.80 -18.02 -32.07
C TYR A 241 12.00 -16.61 -31.49
N SER A 242 10.92 -15.90 -31.16
CA SER A 242 10.96 -14.55 -30.60
C SER A 242 9.72 -14.22 -29.77
N GLU A 243 9.83 -13.19 -28.92
CA GLU A 243 8.69 -12.63 -28.16
C GLU A 243 7.58 -12.08 -29.07
N GLY A 244 7.93 -11.59 -30.27
CA GLY A 244 6.95 -11.13 -31.26
C GLY A 244 6.14 -12.29 -31.84
N GLU A 245 6.78 -13.43 -32.10
CA GLU A 245 6.12 -14.65 -32.55
C GLU A 245 5.27 -15.27 -31.44
N GLU A 246 5.75 -15.28 -30.19
CA GLU A 246 4.96 -15.68 -29.02
C GLU A 246 3.69 -14.82 -28.90
N SER A 247 3.84 -13.50 -28.97
CA SER A 247 2.70 -12.58 -28.85
C SER A 247 1.71 -12.77 -30.00
N GLN A 248 2.18 -12.94 -31.24
CA GLN A 248 1.33 -13.23 -32.39
C GLN A 248 0.61 -14.58 -32.24
N PHE A 249 1.29 -15.60 -31.73
CA PHE A 249 0.68 -16.90 -31.45
C PHE A 249 -0.47 -16.76 -30.44
N VAL A 250 -0.24 -16.05 -29.33
CA VAL A 250 -1.28 -15.79 -28.31
C VAL A 250 -2.50 -15.09 -28.92
N ILE A 251 -2.30 -14.04 -29.72
CA ILE A 251 -3.40 -13.35 -30.42
C ILE A 251 -4.15 -14.32 -31.33
N SER A 252 -3.45 -15.13 -32.12
CA SER A 252 -4.08 -16.06 -33.06
C SER A 252 -4.93 -17.13 -32.35
N GLU A 253 -4.51 -17.58 -31.17
CA GLU A 253 -5.27 -18.56 -30.39
C GLU A 253 -6.48 -17.90 -29.72
N ILE A 254 -6.37 -16.65 -29.23
CA ILE A 254 -7.51 -15.89 -28.71
C ILE A 254 -8.56 -15.65 -29.81
N GLU A 255 -8.14 -15.26 -31.02
CA GLU A 255 -9.06 -15.07 -32.15
C GLU A 255 -9.74 -16.38 -32.59
N LYS A 256 -9.03 -17.50 -32.50
CA LYS A 256 -9.59 -18.83 -32.75
C LYS A 256 -10.63 -19.20 -31.69
N LEU A 257 -10.32 -19.01 -30.40
CA LEU A 257 -11.27 -19.22 -29.31
C LEU A 257 -12.49 -18.30 -29.43
N ALA A 258 -12.30 -17.06 -29.89
CA ALA A 258 -13.38 -16.12 -30.17
C ALA A 258 -14.30 -16.59 -31.30
N ARG A 259 -13.74 -17.19 -32.36
CA ARG A 259 -14.54 -17.83 -33.42
C ARG A 259 -15.34 -19.03 -32.91
N ASP A 260 -14.81 -19.73 -31.90
CA ASP A 260 -15.48 -20.84 -31.23
C ASP A 260 -16.48 -20.37 -30.14
N GLY A 261 -16.69 -19.06 -30.00
CA GLY A 261 -17.70 -18.46 -29.14
C GLY A 261 -17.22 -18.04 -27.74
N ILE A 262 -15.92 -18.13 -27.44
CA ILE A 262 -15.35 -17.64 -26.19
C ILE A 262 -15.16 -16.13 -26.26
N ALA A 263 -15.79 -15.37 -25.36
CA ALA A 263 -15.57 -13.93 -25.31
C ALA A 263 -14.09 -13.61 -24.97
N PRO A 264 -13.51 -12.50 -25.48
CA PRO A 264 -12.14 -12.11 -25.13
C PRO A 264 -11.88 -12.04 -23.61
N GLY A 265 -12.87 -11.60 -22.83
CA GLY A 265 -12.79 -11.59 -21.36
C GLY A 265 -12.75 -12.98 -20.69
N GLY A 266 -12.95 -14.07 -21.44
CA GLY A 266 -12.75 -15.44 -20.98
C GLY A 266 -11.30 -15.94 -21.12
N CYS A 267 -10.41 -15.11 -21.66
CA CYS A 267 -8.99 -15.43 -21.84
C CYS A 267 -8.14 -14.64 -20.82
N ALA A 268 -7.13 -15.28 -20.25
CA ALA A 268 -6.13 -14.63 -19.40
C ALA A 268 -4.74 -14.99 -19.90
N VAL A 269 -3.86 -13.98 -20.00
CA VAL A 269 -2.44 -14.16 -20.35
C VAL A 269 -1.61 -13.86 -19.11
N MET A 270 -0.94 -14.88 -18.59
CA MET A 270 -0.12 -14.79 -17.37
C MET A 270 1.35 -14.83 -17.73
N TYR A 271 2.15 -13.96 -17.12
CA TYR A 271 3.59 -13.86 -17.33
C TYR A 271 4.31 -13.73 -15.99
N ARG A 272 5.63 -13.95 -15.98
CA ARG A 272 6.43 -14.01 -14.75
C ARG A 272 6.86 -12.63 -14.25
N VAL A 273 7.13 -11.70 -15.17
CA VAL A 273 7.54 -10.32 -14.85
C VAL A 273 6.81 -9.31 -15.73
N ASN A 274 6.47 -8.15 -15.17
CA ASN A 274 5.70 -7.11 -15.88
C ASN A 274 6.36 -6.61 -17.16
N ALA A 275 7.70 -6.67 -17.26
CA ALA A 275 8.41 -6.32 -18.49
C ALA A 275 7.98 -7.16 -19.71
N GLN A 276 7.44 -8.37 -19.50
CA GLN A 276 6.92 -9.22 -20.57
C GLN A 276 5.57 -8.72 -21.14
N SER A 277 4.85 -7.85 -20.42
CA SER A 277 3.56 -7.34 -20.90
C SER A 277 3.71 -6.51 -22.18
N ARG A 278 4.82 -5.78 -22.33
CA ARG A 278 5.01 -4.82 -23.42
C ARG A 278 4.86 -5.44 -24.82
N ALA A 279 5.53 -6.56 -25.08
CA ALA A 279 5.46 -7.23 -26.39
C ALA A 279 4.04 -7.71 -26.71
N LEU A 280 3.34 -8.20 -25.67
CA LEU A 280 1.94 -8.60 -25.77
C LEU A 280 1.06 -7.37 -26.05
N GLU A 281 1.15 -6.32 -25.24
CA GLU A 281 0.36 -5.09 -25.38
C GLU A 281 0.52 -4.46 -26.77
N GLU A 282 1.76 -4.37 -27.29
CA GLU A 282 2.03 -3.90 -28.64
C GLU A 282 1.35 -4.77 -29.71
N ALA A 283 1.29 -6.10 -29.51
CA ALA A 283 0.55 -7.00 -30.39
C ALA A 283 -0.97 -6.81 -30.25
N PHE A 284 -1.54 -6.79 -29.05
CA PHE A 284 -2.96 -6.54 -28.81
C PHE A 284 -3.42 -5.24 -29.47
N MET A 285 -2.65 -4.15 -29.31
CA MET A 285 -2.92 -2.87 -29.97
C MET A 285 -2.83 -2.98 -31.50
N ARG A 286 -1.77 -3.60 -32.05
CA ARG A 286 -1.57 -3.75 -33.49
C ARG A 286 -2.68 -4.52 -34.18
N TYR A 287 -3.20 -5.57 -33.54
CA TYR A 287 -4.25 -6.44 -34.07
C TYR A 287 -5.66 -6.00 -33.66
N GLY A 288 -5.80 -4.91 -32.89
CA GLY A 288 -7.10 -4.38 -32.47
C GLY A 288 -7.86 -5.30 -31.51
N VAL A 289 -7.16 -6.15 -30.76
CA VAL A 289 -7.78 -7.05 -29.78
C VAL A 289 -7.90 -6.31 -28.44
N PRO A 290 -9.11 -6.19 -27.86
CA PRO A 290 -9.29 -5.51 -26.59
C PRO A 290 -8.60 -6.29 -25.46
N TYR A 291 -7.87 -5.58 -24.61
CA TYR A 291 -7.20 -6.16 -23.46
C TYR A 291 -7.40 -5.28 -22.22
N ARG A 292 -7.22 -5.88 -21.04
CA ARG A 292 -7.14 -5.17 -19.77
C ARG A 292 -5.88 -5.63 -19.06
N LEU A 293 -4.99 -4.69 -18.78
CA LEU A 293 -3.81 -4.95 -17.96
C LEU A 293 -4.23 -4.93 -16.48
N VAL A 294 -3.99 -6.03 -15.78
CA VAL A 294 -4.15 -6.10 -14.31
C VAL A 294 -2.80 -5.72 -13.72
N GLY A 295 -2.76 -4.72 -12.82
CA GLY A 295 -1.51 -4.16 -12.30
C GLY A 295 -0.75 -3.25 -13.29
N GLY A 296 -1.46 -2.62 -14.24
CA GLY A 296 -0.90 -1.71 -15.26
C GLY A 296 -0.43 -0.35 -14.73
N THR A 297 -0.49 0.74 -15.52
CA THR A 297 -0.18 2.10 -15.01
C THR A 297 -1.12 2.42 -13.85
N ARG A 298 -0.60 2.23 -12.64
CA ARG A 298 -1.32 2.28 -11.37
C ARG A 298 -1.97 3.65 -11.26
N PHE A 299 -3.31 3.70 -11.28
CA PHE A 299 -4.10 4.93 -11.38
C PHE A 299 -3.66 5.98 -10.34
N TYR A 300 -3.46 5.53 -9.10
CA TYR A 300 -3.02 6.36 -7.98
C TYR A 300 -1.53 6.73 -7.99
N GLN A 301 -0.71 6.17 -8.90
CA GLN A 301 0.69 6.55 -9.09
C GLN A 301 0.89 7.62 -10.16
N ARG A 302 -0.16 7.94 -10.92
CA ARG A 302 -0.13 9.06 -11.87
C ARG A 302 0.20 10.34 -11.12
N ARG A 303 1.04 11.19 -11.72
CA ARG A 303 1.61 12.35 -11.04
C ARG A 303 0.51 13.30 -10.53
N GLU A 304 -0.43 13.60 -11.41
CA GLU A 304 -1.56 14.47 -11.14
C GLU A 304 -2.47 13.95 -10.03
N ILE A 305 -2.67 12.63 -9.97
CA ILE A 305 -3.45 11.98 -8.93
C ILE A 305 -2.70 12.03 -7.59
N LYS A 306 -1.39 11.72 -7.58
CA LYS A 306 -0.57 11.81 -6.37
C LYS A 306 -0.47 13.22 -5.81
N ASP A 307 -0.42 14.25 -6.66
CA ASP A 307 -0.39 15.64 -6.21
C ASP A 307 -1.71 16.01 -5.52
N VAL A 308 -2.85 15.67 -6.12
CA VAL A 308 -4.18 15.91 -5.52
C VAL A 308 -4.33 15.15 -4.20
N ILE A 309 -3.92 13.88 -4.15
CA ILE A 309 -3.93 13.09 -2.91
C ILE A 309 -3.02 13.72 -1.85
N ALA A 310 -1.83 14.23 -2.22
CA ALA A 310 -0.95 14.90 -1.28
C ALA A 310 -1.55 16.19 -0.71
N TYR A 311 -2.29 16.97 -1.51
CA TYR A 311 -3.07 18.09 -0.97
C TYR A 311 -4.13 17.62 0.03
N LEU A 312 -4.91 16.60 -0.32
CA LEU A 312 -5.95 16.04 0.56
C LEU A 312 -5.36 15.47 1.85
N ARG A 313 -4.22 14.78 1.76
CA ARG A 313 -3.45 14.27 2.91
C ARG A 313 -3.00 15.42 3.81
N LEU A 314 -2.50 16.52 3.25
CA LEU A 314 -2.08 17.67 4.05
C LEU A 314 -3.27 18.39 4.73
N VAL A 315 -4.41 18.47 4.04
CA VAL A 315 -5.66 19.01 4.62
C VAL A 315 -6.18 18.10 5.75
N TYR A 316 -6.02 16.79 5.61
CA TYR A 316 -6.41 15.81 6.61
C TYR A 316 -5.45 15.78 7.81
N ASN A 317 -4.14 15.74 7.54
CA ASN A 317 -3.06 15.73 8.51
C ASN A 317 -1.99 16.77 8.12
N PRO A 318 -1.98 17.94 8.78
CA PRO A 318 -1.02 18.99 8.49
C PRO A 318 0.43 18.61 8.82
N ASN A 319 0.66 17.56 9.61
CA ASN A 319 2.01 17.13 9.98
C ASN A 319 2.66 16.23 8.91
N ASP A 320 1.96 15.86 7.83
CA ASP A 320 2.52 15.07 6.73
C ASP A 320 3.58 15.86 5.94
N ASN A 321 4.85 15.65 6.32
CA ASN A 321 6.00 16.30 5.71
C ASN A 321 6.26 15.83 4.26
N ILE A 322 5.92 14.59 3.91
CA ILE A 322 6.16 14.03 2.57
C ILE A 322 5.20 14.68 1.58
N SER A 323 3.90 14.69 1.92
CA SER A 323 2.89 15.35 1.09
C SER A 323 3.17 16.85 0.97
N LEU A 324 3.51 17.53 2.07
CA LEU A 324 3.86 18.95 2.05
C LEU A 324 5.04 19.22 1.10
N SER A 325 6.12 18.45 1.22
CA SER A 325 7.32 18.63 0.38
C SER A 325 7.03 18.41 -1.10
N ARG A 326 6.09 17.52 -1.43
CA ARG A 326 5.64 17.25 -2.79
C ARG A 326 4.90 18.45 -3.41
N ILE A 327 3.96 19.03 -2.69
CA ILE A 327 2.97 19.97 -3.24
C ILE A 327 3.24 21.45 -2.94
N ILE A 328 4.15 21.77 -2.02
CA ILE A 328 4.45 23.15 -1.59
C ILE A 328 4.78 24.08 -2.77
N ASN A 329 5.42 23.58 -3.83
CA ASN A 329 5.74 24.34 -5.04
C ASN A 329 5.09 23.78 -6.32
N VAL A 330 3.98 23.03 -6.19
CA VAL A 330 3.18 22.54 -7.31
C VAL A 330 1.73 22.97 -7.13
N PRO A 331 1.18 23.92 -7.91
CA PRO A 331 1.82 24.67 -9.00
C PRO A 331 2.97 25.57 -8.53
N VAL A 332 3.78 26.06 -9.47
CA VAL A 332 4.98 26.86 -9.15
C VAL A 332 4.62 28.14 -8.41
N ARG A 333 5.16 28.31 -7.20
CA ARG A 333 4.90 29.46 -6.30
C ARG A 333 6.14 30.33 -6.05
N GLY A 334 7.23 30.06 -6.75
CA GLY A 334 8.51 30.74 -6.53
C GLY A 334 9.22 30.30 -5.24
N ILE A 335 8.90 29.11 -4.74
CA ILE A 335 9.56 28.49 -3.59
C ILE A 335 10.68 27.60 -4.14
N GLY A 336 11.91 28.12 -4.12
CA GLY A 336 13.08 27.40 -4.63
C GLY A 336 13.66 26.39 -3.64
N GLN A 337 14.55 25.53 -4.14
CA GLN A 337 15.24 24.51 -3.33
C GLN A 337 15.97 25.09 -2.11
N ARG A 338 16.56 26.28 -2.25
CA ARG A 338 17.22 26.97 -1.13
C ARG A 338 16.22 27.33 -0.01
N THR A 339 15.05 27.87 -0.37
CA THR A 339 13.99 28.22 0.59
C THR A 339 13.50 26.99 1.33
N LEU A 340 13.28 25.88 0.62
CA LEU A 340 12.89 24.61 1.22
C LEU A 340 13.99 24.07 2.14
N GLY A 341 15.25 24.11 1.72
CA GLY A 341 16.39 23.70 2.55
C GLY A 341 16.51 24.51 3.84
N GLU A 342 16.34 25.84 3.77
CA GLU A 342 16.36 26.72 4.96
C GLU A 342 15.17 26.42 5.90
N LEU A 343 13.99 26.14 5.35
CA LEU A 343 12.81 25.74 6.13
C LEU A 343 13.00 24.37 6.80
N SER A 344 13.45 23.37 6.05
CA SER A 344 13.69 22.01 6.56
C SER A 344 14.81 21.97 7.59
N ALA A 345 15.87 22.75 7.41
CA ALA A 345 16.93 22.87 8.41
C ALA A 345 16.42 23.47 9.72
N TYR A 346 15.59 24.52 9.65
CA TYR A 346 14.97 25.10 10.83
C TYR A 346 14.00 24.12 11.51
N ALA A 347 13.17 23.43 10.73
CA ALA A 347 12.25 22.42 11.26
C ALA A 347 13.00 21.31 12.00
N LYS A 348 14.11 20.83 11.43
CA LYS A 348 15.00 19.84 12.04
C LYS A 348 15.64 20.35 13.34
N ASP A 349 16.19 21.55 13.35
CA ASP A 349 16.84 22.14 14.52
C ASP A 349 15.87 22.31 15.70
N GLN A 350 14.60 22.61 15.40
CA GLN A 350 13.55 22.81 16.39
C GLN A 350 12.77 21.51 16.70
N ASP A 351 13.09 20.40 16.05
CA ASP A 351 12.36 19.12 16.13
C ASP A 351 10.84 19.28 15.89
N LEU A 352 10.49 20.05 14.84
CA LEU A 352 9.12 20.37 14.46
C LEU A 352 8.76 19.81 13.08
N PRO A 353 7.48 19.43 12.85
CA PRO A 353 6.96 19.19 11.50
C PRO A 353 7.09 20.44 10.61
N LEU A 354 7.27 20.24 9.30
CA LEU A 354 7.46 21.33 8.32
C LEU A 354 6.32 22.33 8.35
N TYR A 355 5.08 21.87 8.54
CA TYR A 355 3.92 22.73 8.62
C TYR A 355 3.94 23.66 9.84
N GLN A 356 4.46 23.19 10.98
CA GLN A 356 4.67 24.05 12.15
C GLN A 356 5.79 25.07 11.89
N ALA A 357 6.83 24.69 11.15
CA ALA A 357 7.85 25.64 10.71
C ALA A 357 7.27 26.72 9.77
N LEU A 358 6.32 26.38 8.88
CA LEU A 358 5.59 27.36 8.08
C LEU A 358 4.81 28.35 8.96
N LYS A 359 4.14 27.87 10.01
CA LYS A 359 3.46 28.74 10.98
C LYS A 359 4.44 29.69 11.67
N LYS A 360 5.65 29.24 12.01
CA LYS A 360 6.70 30.12 12.55
C LYS A 360 7.16 31.19 11.55
N VAL A 361 7.24 30.88 10.26
CA VAL A 361 7.49 31.88 9.22
C VAL A 361 6.39 32.95 9.20
N ALA A 362 5.11 32.55 9.27
CA ALA A 362 3.98 33.49 9.35
C ALA A 362 4.01 34.38 10.59
N GLU A 363 4.45 33.84 11.73
CA GLU A 363 4.64 34.56 13.00
C GLU A 363 5.89 35.48 13.01
N LYS A 364 6.68 35.51 11.93
CA LYS A 364 8.00 36.19 11.87
C LYS A 364 9.01 35.66 12.90
N LYS A 365 8.87 34.39 13.29
CA LYS A 365 9.76 33.66 14.22
C LYS A 365 10.52 32.51 13.54
N GLY A 366 10.33 32.34 12.23
CA GLY A 366 10.96 31.30 11.42
C GLY A 366 12.38 31.64 10.94
N PRO A 367 12.95 30.84 10.02
CA PRO A 367 14.28 31.06 9.48
C PRO A 367 14.40 32.39 8.71
N PRO A 368 15.63 32.91 8.52
CA PRO A 368 15.87 34.15 7.80
C PRO A 368 15.65 33.97 6.29
N LEU A 369 14.42 34.19 5.83
CA LEU A 369 14.02 34.06 4.43
C LEU A 369 13.90 35.42 3.74
N THR A 370 14.03 35.45 2.40
CA THR A 370 13.75 36.67 1.62
C THR A 370 12.26 37.06 1.72
N PRO A 371 11.90 38.35 1.64
CA PRO A 371 10.50 38.78 1.71
C PRO A 371 9.58 38.07 0.70
N ARG A 372 10.10 37.81 -0.51
CA ARG A 372 9.38 37.08 -1.56
C ARG A 372 9.14 35.62 -1.17
N ALA A 373 10.15 34.95 -0.62
CA ALA A 373 10.04 33.56 -0.16
C ALA A 373 9.07 33.45 1.03
N SER A 374 9.19 34.34 2.02
CA SER A 374 8.26 34.38 3.16
C SER A 374 6.82 34.59 2.71
N TYR A 375 6.58 35.53 1.77
CA TYR A 375 5.24 35.76 1.22
C TYR A 375 4.68 34.54 0.48
N ALA A 376 5.50 33.86 -0.33
CA ALA A 376 5.06 32.65 -1.03
C ALA A 376 4.67 31.53 -0.06
N LEU A 377 5.46 31.31 0.99
CA LEU A 377 5.19 30.31 2.02
C LEU A 377 3.94 30.65 2.85
N THR A 378 3.78 31.91 3.25
CA THR A 378 2.60 32.33 4.03
C THR A 378 1.32 32.34 3.20
N SER A 379 1.41 32.67 1.91
CA SER A 379 0.29 32.55 0.97
C SER A 379 -0.16 31.09 0.82
N PHE A 380 0.79 30.17 0.63
CA PHE A 380 0.51 28.74 0.59
C PHE A 380 -0.12 28.25 1.90
N LEU A 381 0.45 28.62 3.05
CA LEU A 381 -0.09 28.28 4.36
C LEU A 381 -1.55 28.74 4.50
N GLY A 382 -1.86 29.97 4.09
CA GLY A 382 -3.22 30.51 4.16
C GLY A 382 -4.24 29.73 3.33
N ILE A 383 -3.86 29.25 2.15
CA ILE A 383 -4.71 28.37 1.32
C ILE A 383 -4.99 27.06 2.07
N ILE A 384 -3.96 26.44 2.64
CA ILE A 384 -4.10 25.16 3.34
C ILE A 384 -4.90 25.31 4.64
N ASP A 385 -4.64 26.34 5.45
CA ASP A 385 -5.40 26.64 6.68
C ASP A 385 -6.90 26.85 6.37
N GLU A 386 -7.24 27.49 5.25
CA GLU A 386 -8.63 27.66 4.83
C GLU A 386 -9.29 26.33 4.41
N LEU A 387 -8.59 25.50 3.63
CA LEU A 387 -9.08 24.18 3.25
C LEU A 387 -9.27 23.27 4.47
N ILE A 388 -8.34 23.32 5.44
CA ILE A 388 -8.46 22.61 6.72
C ILE A 388 -9.71 23.07 7.48
N ALA A 389 -9.95 24.38 7.54
CA ALA A 389 -11.14 24.91 8.22
C ALA A 389 -12.45 24.46 7.56
N LYS A 390 -12.48 24.37 6.22
CA LYS A 390 -13.67 23.94 5.46
C LYS A 390 -13.89 22.42 5.43
N ARG A 391 -12.87 21.62 5.77
CA ARG A 391 -12.92 20.15 5.59
C ARG A 391 -14.05 19.46 6.35
N GLN A 392 -14.51 20.04 7.46
CA GLN A 392 -15.57 19.49 8.30
C GLN A 392 -16.97 19.86 7.81
N ASP A 393 -17.08 20.84 6.92
CA ASP A 393 -18.36 21.42 6.49
C ASP A 393 -18.71 21.05 5.04
N LEU A 394 -17.73 20.62 4.25
CA LEU A 394 -17.90 20.35 2.81
C LEU A 394 -17.92 18.85 2.53
N ALA A 395 -18.82 18.42 1.63
CA ALA A 395 -18.74 17.10 1.02
C ALA A 395 -17.39 16.93 0.30
N LEU A 396 -16.91 15.69 0.17
CA LEU A 396 -15.56 15.41 -0.33
C LEU A 396 -15.35 15.94 -1.75
N THR A 397 -16.33 15.78 -2.63
CA THR A 397 -16.24 16.32 -4.00
C THR A 397 -16.20 17.85 -4.03
N THR A 398 -16.93 18.52 -3.15
CA THR A 398 -16.92 19.99 -3.03
C THR A 398 -15.60 20.50 -2.42
N LEU A 399 -15.04 19.77 -1.45
CA LEU A 399 -13.71 20.07 -0.92
C LEU A 399 -12.64 19.92 -2.00
N LEU A 400 -12.78 18.92 -2.88
CA LEU A 400 -11.88 18.71 -4.02
C LEU A 400 -11.99 19.85 -5.04
N ASP A 401 -13.20 20.34 -5.34
CA ASP A 401 -13.42 21.52 -6.20
C ASP A 401 -12.70 22.75 -5.63
N GLU A 402 -12.94 23.08 -4.35
CA GLU A 402 -12.30 24.22 -3.69
C GLU A 402 -10.78 24.06 -3.66
N LEU A 403 -10.27 22.85 -3.42
CA LEU A 403 -8.84 22.56 -3.44
C LEU A 403 -8.23 22.86 -4.82
N LEU A 404 -8.82 22.35 -5.89
CA LEU A 404 -8.30 22.54 -7.26
C LEU A 404 -8.35 24.00 -7.70
N GLU A 405 -9.42 24.72 -7.34
CA GLU A 405 -9.59 26.14 -7.65
C GLU A 405 -8.60 27.01 -6.86
N ARG A 406 -8.57 26.88 -5.53
CA ARG A 406 -7.75 27.75 -4.65
C ARG A 406 -6.26 27.55 -4.81
N THR A 407 -5.84 26.34 -5.16
CA THR A 407 -4.42 26.04 -5.41
C THR A 407 -3.98 26.44 -6.82
N GLY A 408 -4.94 26.67 -7.74
CA GLY A 408 -4.70 26.88 -9.17
C GLY A 408 -4.27 25.61 -9.90
N TYR A 409 -4.54 24.43 -9.33
CA TYR A 409 -4.04 23.15 -9.85
C TYR A 409 -4.72 22.75 -11.17
N GLN A 410 -6.02 23.05 -11.32
CA GLN A 410 -6.75 22.80 -12.56
C GLN A 410 -6.12 23.54 -13.75
N GLU A 411 -5.93 24.86 -13.62
CA GLU A 411 -5.29 25.65 -14.68
C GLU A 411 -3.85 25.23 -14.94
N TYR A 412 -3.14 24.77 -13.92
CA TYR A 412 -1.77 24.31 -14.02
C TYR A 412 -1.67 23.04 -14.87
N ILE A 413 -2.49 22.02 -14.57
CA ILE A 413 -2.48 20.75 -15.32
C ILE A 413 -2.93 20.93 -16.76
N GLN A 414 -3.96 21.75 -17.01
CA GLN A 414 -4.46 21.97 -18.37
C GLN A 414 -3.46 22.69 -19.29
N LYS A 415 -2.45 23.38 -18.73
CA LYS A 415 -1.38 24.04 -19.50
C LYS A 415 -0.19 23.13 -19.80
N GLU A 416 -0.16 21.92 -19.26
CA GLU A 416 0.92 20.95 -19.51
C GLU A 416 0.69 20.14 -20.80
N GLU A 417 1.74 19.42 -21.21
CA GLU A 417 1.64 18.39 -22.26
C GLU A 417 0.70 17.26 -21.80
N ASP A 418 -0.19 16.84 -22.69
CA ASP A 418 -1.29 15.91 -22.41
C ASP A 418 -2.22 16.39 -21.26
N GLY A 419 -2.40 17.71 -21.14
CA GLY A 419 -3.20 18.32 -20.08
C GLY A 419 -4.68 17.89 -20.06
N GLU A 420 -5.26 17.59 -21.24
CA GLU A 420 -6.62 17.05 -21.35
C GLU A 420 -6.72 15.65 -20.73
N ASP A 421 -5.84 14.71 -21.12
CA ASP A 421 -5.81 13.34 -20.58
C ASP A 421 -5.57 13.34 -19.05
N ARG A 422 -4.67 14.19 -18.57
CA ARG A 422 -4.41 14.33 -17.11
C ARG A 422 -5.62 14.88 -16.37
N TRP A 423 -6.34 15.81 -16.99
CA TRP A 423 -7.57 16.34 -16.42
C TRP A 423 -8.66 15.26 -16.37
N GLU A 424 -8.79 14.43 -17.42
CA GLU A 424 -9.70 13.28 -17.42
C GLU A 424 -9.40 12.30 -16.27
N ASN A 425 -8.11 12.05 -15.98
CA ASN A 425 -7.71 11.24 -14.84
C ASN A 425 -8.18 11.82 -13.49
N ILE A 426 -8.08 13.15 -13.33
CA ILE A 426 -8.60 13.83 -12.13
C ILE A 426 -10.13 13.71 -12.06
N LEU A 427 -10.85 13.81 -13.18
CA LEU A 427 -12.30 13.59 -13.21
C LEU A 427 -12.69 12.13 -12.89
N GLU A 428 -11.84 11.16 -13.21
CA GLU A 428 -12.01 9.78 -12.74
C GLU A 428 -11.87 9.69 -11.22
N LEU A 429 -10.91 10.43 -10.61
CA LEU A 429 -10.77 10.52 -9.16
C LEU A 429 -12.03 11.10 -8.49
N TYR A 430 -12.70 12.07 -9.13
CA TYR A 430 -14.00 12.58 -8.66
C TYR A 430 -15.06 11.49 -8.60
N THR A 431 -15.08 10.60 -9.59
CA THR A 431 -16.04 9.50 -9.64
C THR A 431 -15.84 8.56 -8.44
N VAL A 432 -14.59 8.30 -8.07
CA VAL A 432 -14.25 7.51 -6.87
C VAL A 432 -14.61 8.28 -5.58
N ALA A 433 -14.30 9.57 -5.51
CA ALA A 433 -14.58 10.41 -4.35
C ALA A 433 -16.09 10.55 -4.06
N ARG A 434 -16.91 10.60 -5.12
CA ARG A 434 -18.38 10.72 -5.02
C ARG A 434 -19.02 9.57 -4.23
N GLU A 435 -18.40 8.39 -4.19
CA GLU A 435 -18.89 7.25 -3.40
C GLU A 435 -18.94 7.55 -1.89
N TYR A 436 -18.26 8.61 -1.44
CA TYR A 436 -18.11 8.99 -0.03
C TYR A 436 -18.91 10.22 0.38
N ASP A 437 -19.56 10.92 -0.56
CA ASP A 437 -20.26 12.19 -0.28
C ASP A 437 -21.46 12.04 0.68
N ASP A 438 -21.98 10.81 0.84
CA ASP A 438 -23.07 10.50 1.77
C ASP A 438 -22.60 10.30 3.23
N LEU A 439 -21.29 10.28 3.48
CA LEU A 439 -20.71 10.16 4.83
C LEU A 439 -20.54 11.54 5.47
N ASP A 440 -20.28 11.55 6.78
CA ASP A 440 -19.81 12.77 7.46
C ASP A 440 -18.50 13.27 6.79
N PRO A 441 -18.32 14.58 6.53
CA PRO A 441 -17.18 15.11 5.79
C PRO A 441 -15.79 14.64 6.25
N ASP A 442 -15.54 14.61 7.56
CA ASP A 442 -14.23 14.23 8.10
C ASP A 442 -14.03 12.69 7.99
N GLU A 443 -15.10 11.90 8.16
CA GLU A 443 -15.12 10.46 7.92
C GLU A 443 -14.95 10.13 6.42
N ALA A 444 -15.58 10.90 5.53
CA ALA A 444 -15.50 10.75 4.08
C ALA A 444 -14.06 10.89 3.59
N LEU A 445 -13.38 11.97 3.99
CA LEU A 445 -11.98 12.21 3.65
C LEU A 445 -11.06 11.13 4.22
N ALA A 446 -11.28 10.73 5.48
CA ALA A 446 -10.51 9.68 6.13
C ALA A 446 -10.65 8.34 5.39
N ALA A 447 -11.88 7.94 5.05
CA ALA A 447 -12.19 6.68 4.40
C ALA A 447 -11.71 6.65 2.94
N PHE A 448 -11.80 7.78 2.24
CA PHE A 448 -11.26 7.95 0.90
C PHE A 448 -9.73 7.77 0.89
N LEU A 449 -9.00 8.50 1.74
CA LEU A 449 -7.54 8.40 1.81
C LEU A 449 -7.05 7.01 2.24
N GLU A 450 -7.82 6.33 3.09
CA GLU A 450 -7.58 4.93 3.47
C GLU A 450 -7.75 3.98 2.27
N LYS A 451 -8.87 4.08 1.53
CA LYS A 451 -9.08 3.26 0.32
C LYS A 451 -7.99 3.53 -0.71
N VAL A 452 -7.67 4.78 -0.99
CA VAL A 452 -6.62 5.17 -1.95
C VAL A 452 -5.29 4.53 -1.58
N SER A 453 -4.89 4.60 -0.31
CA SER A 453 -3.63 4.01 0.15
C SER A 453 -3.68 2.48 0.03
N LEU A 454 -4.73 1.83 0.53
CA LEU A 454 -4.88 0.37 0.49
C LEU A 454 -4.98 -0.21 -0.93
N VAL A 455 -5.66 0.47 -1.84
CA VAL A 455 -5.75 0.05 -3.25
C VAL A 455 -4.41 0.29 -3.95
N SER A 456 -3.68 1.35 -3.61
CA SER A 456 -2.36 1.58 -4.19
C SER A 456 -1.40 0.43 -3.92
N ASP A 457 -1.34 -0.10 -2.69
CA ASP A 457 -0.52 -1.28 -2.32
C ASP A 457 -0.98 -2.56 -3.04
N ILE A 458 -2.28 -2.71 -3.31
CA ILE A 458 -2.79 -3.84 -4.13
C ILE A 458 -2.47 -3.63 -5.61
N ASP A 459 -2.50 -2.41 -6.13
CA ASP A 459 -2.01 -2.10 -7.47
C ASP A 459 -0.47 -2.27 -7.54
N GLU A 460 0.23 -2.32 -6.40
CA GLU A 460 1.64 -2.73 -6.34
C GLU A 460 1.88 -4.24 -6.41
N LEU A 461 0.87 -5.05 -6.07
CA LEU A 461 0.84 -6.51 -6.19
C LEU A 461 0.58 -6.96 -7.64
#